data_AF-A0A2W6TEQ7-F1
#
_entry.id   AF-A0A2W6TEQ7-F1
#
_cell.length_a   1.000
_cell.length_b   1.000
_cell.length_c   1.000
_cell.angle_alpha   90.00
_cell.angle_beta   90.00
_cell.angle_gamma   90.00
#
_symmetry.space_group_name_H-M   'P 1'
#
loop_
_entity.id
_entity.type
_entity.pdbx_description
1 polymer ?
#
loop_
_entity_poly.entity_id
_entity_poly.type
_entity_poly.pdbx_seq_one_letter_code
_entity_poly.pdbx_strand_id
1 'polypeptide(L)'
;MNYKTPGVYVEEIAKFPPSVAQVETAIPAFIGYTTQGPKNEPTRISSMLEYETIFGKAKDEGGEISISIEDTVVTTTYGNKFGTFKMYYAMQMYFANGGGPCYIVSAGLYPSDGVAKQPDFKTSLDTLEKEDEPTLIVFPDAEALAAADAYQLYNLALDQSEDLKDRFVIMDVLGDVSTFRTAGPSSGPSGERLKYGAAYHPKLETVLSYSFEDKSVKITSYKVKNESGVL
;
A
#
# COMPACT_ATOMS: atom_id res chain seq x y z
N MET A 1 36.71 41.60 -13.42
CA MET A 1 37.84 41.67 -14.39
C MET A 1 38.12 43.14 -14.70
N ASN A 2 39.33 43.51 -15.12
CA ASN A 2 39.64 44.90 -15.44
C ASN A 2 39.73 45.07 -16.97
N TYR A 3 38.68 45.61 -17.57
CA TYR A 3 38.52 45.75 -19.03
C TYR A 3 39.35 46.94 -19.55
N LYS A 4 40.25 46.70 -20.51
CA LYS A 4 41.25 47.69 -20.97
C LYS A 4 40.98 48.29 -22.35
N THR A 5 39.83 48.02 -22.95
CA THR A 5 39.46 48.56 -24.27
C THR A 5 38.02 49.04 -24.27
N PRO A 6 37.70 50.20 -24.89
CA PRO A 6 36.33 50.67 -25.00
C PRO A 6 35.49 49.70 -25.85
N GLY A 7 34.41 49.17 -25.27
CA GLY A 7 33.51 48.22 -25.92
C GLY A 7 32.34 47.85 -25.01
N VAL A 8 31.29 47.25 -25.57
CA VAL A 8 30.18 46.69 -24.79
C VAL A 8 30.55 45.27 -24.39
N TYR A 9 30.57 44.99 -23.09
CA TYR A 9 30.82 43.66 -22.53
C TYR A 9 29.55 43.17 -21.83
N VAL A 10 29.16 41.94 -22.13
CA VAL A 10 28.11 41.24 -21.39
C VAL A 10 28.80 40.28 -20.44
N GLU A 11 28.69 40.54 -19.13
CA GLU A 11 29.07 39.58 -18.08
C GLU A 11 27.81 38.82 -17.66
N GLU A 12 27.78 37.51 -17.90
CA GLU A 12 26.74 36.65 -17.35
C GLU A 12 27.15 36.22 -15.94
N ILE A 13 26.70 36.97 -14.94
CA ILE A 13 26.89 36.59 -13.54
C ILE A 13 25.84 35.53 -13.23
N ALA A 14 26.24 34.27 -13.14
CA ALA A 14 25.38 33.19 -12.68
C ALA A 14 24.95 33.46 -11.22
N LYS A 15 23.76 34.05 -11.07
CA LYS A 15 23.09 34.33 -9.79
C LYS A 15 22.14 33.20 -9.39
N PHE A 16 22.33 31.98 -9.91
CA PHE A 16 21.53 30.87 -9.41
C PHE A 16 21.82 30.75 -7.91
N PRO A 17 20.79 30.90 -7.04
CA PRO A 17 20.94 30.56 -5.63
C PRO A 17 21.54 29.15 -5.55
N PRO A 18 22.32 28.81 -4.51
CA PRO A 18 22.66 27.42 -4.31
C PRO A 18 21.37 26.61 -4.37
N SER A 19 21.31 25.63 -5.29
CA SER A 19 20.19 24.71 -5.35
C SER A 19 20.09 24.05 -3.99
N VAL A 20 19.08 24.39 -3.20
CA VAL A 20 18.79 23.68 -1.96
C VAL A 20 18.42 22.27 -2.41
N ALA A 21 19.23 21.28 -2.06
CA ALA A 21 18.84 19.89 -2.25
C ALA A 21 17.50 19.72 -1.52
N GLN A 22 16.46 19.34 -2.26
CA GLN A 22 15.16 19.10 -1.69
C GLN A 22 15.30 17.87 -0.79
N VAL A 23 15.43 18.10 0.51
CA VAL A 23 15.36 17.02 1.50
C VAL A 23 13.89 16.64 1.55
N GLU A 24 13.58 15.42 1.11
CA GLU A 24 12.22 14.91 1.18
C GLU A 24 11.82 14.83 2.64
N THR A 25 10.90 15.70 3.05
CA THR A 25 10.43 15.77 4.45
C THR A 25 9.34 14.74 4.77
N ALA A 26 9.01 13.90 3.81
CA ALA A 26 7.93 12.91 3.88
C ALA A 26 8.36 11.64 3.14
N ILE A 27 9.14 10.79 3.80
CA ILE A 27 9.53 9.48 3.26
C ILE A 27 8.60 8.44 3.88
N PRO A 28 7.60 7.92 3.14
CA PRO A 28 6.68 6.93 3.68
C PRO A 28 7.30 5.55 3.71
N ALA A 29 6.91 4.78 4.71
CA ALA A 29 7.08 3.34 4.77
C ALA A 29 5.73 2.65 4.58
N PHE A 30 5.63 1.84 3.54
CA PHE A 30 4.47 1.01 3.26
C PHE A 30 4.72 -0.40 3.80
N ILE A 31 3.82 -0.87 4.67
CA ILE A 31 3.88 -2.19 5.28
C ILE A 31 2.69 -3.03 4.79
N GLY A 32 2.97 -4.14 4.12
CA GLY A 32 1.95 -4.99 3.51
C GLY A 32 2.49 -6.33 3.02
N TYR A 33 1.60 -7.19 2.55
CA TYR A 33 1.99 -8.47 1.93
C TYR A 33 2.45 -8.26 0.49
N THR A 34 3.38 -9.09 0.05
CA THR A 34 3.99 -9.02 -1.28
C THR A 34 4.01 -10.40 -1.96
N THR A 35 4.28 -10.45 -3.26
CA THR A 35 4.40 -11.74 -3.97
C THR A 35 5.78 -12.38 -3.76
N GLN A 36 6.78 -11.56 -3.51
CA GLN A 36 8.18 -11.95 -3.31
C GLN A 36 8.91 -10.84 -2.52
N GLY A 37 10.24 -10.98 -2.40
CA GLY A 37 11.10 -10.00 -1.75
C GLY A 37 11.51 -10.39 -0.33
N PRO A 38 12.43 -9.62 0.28
CA PRO A 38 12.91 -9.90 1.62
C PRO A 38 11.80 -9.61 2.65
N LYS A 39 11.45 -10.63 3.44
CA LYS A 39 10.43 -10.51 4.50
C LYS A 39 11.01 -9.74 5.69
N ASN A 40 10.25 -8.77 6.19
CA ASN A 40 10.58 -7.93 7.35
C ASN A 40 11.89 -7.14 7.23
N GLU A 41 12.35 -6.88 6.00
CA GLU A 41 13.54 -6.07 5.74
C GLU A 41 13.11 -4.75 5.09
N PRO A 42 13.17 -3.62 5.82
CA PRO A 42 12.88 -2.32 5.25
C PRO A 42 13.78 -2.04 4.05
N THR A 43 13.17 -1.92 2.87
CA THR A 43 13.89 -1.74 1.61
C THR A 43 13.48 -0.41 1.00
N ARG A 44 14.46 0.48 0.83
CA ARG A 44 14.26 1.76 0.15
C ARG A 44 14.15 1.55 -1.36
N ILE A 45 13.09 2.06 -1.96
CA ILE A 45 12.87 2.05 -3.41
C ILE A 45 12.55 3.46 -3.90
N SER A 46 12.74 3.69 -5.20
CA SER A 46 12.52 4.99 -5.85
C SER A 46 11.50 4.97 -6.98
N SER A 47 11.01 3.78 -7.36
CA SER A 47 10.07 3.65 -8.48
C SER A 47 9.19 2.40 -8.38
N MET A 48 8.08 2.41 -9.13
CA MET A 48 7.22 1.24 -9.28
C MET A 48 7.95 0.06 -9.96
N LEU A 49 8.90 0.33 -10.86
CA LEU A 49 9.68 -0.73 -11.51
C LEU A 49 10.58 -1.47 -10.50
N GLU A 50 11.20 -0.73 -9.57
CA GLU A 50 11.97 -1.33 -8.48
C GLU A 50 11.06 -2.15 -7.56
N TYR A 51 9.88 -1.63 -7.22
CA TYR A 51 8.89 -2.39 -6.46
C TYR A 51 8.57 -3.73 -7.13
N GLU A 52 8.20 -3.72 -8.42
CA GLU A 52 7.85 -4.94 -9.16
C GLU A 52 9.02 -5.92 -9.24
N THR A 53 10.24 -5.41 -9.39
CA THR A 53 11.45 -6.25 -9.49
C THR A 53 11.75 -6.95 -8.16
N ILE A 54 11.59 -6.26 -7.03
CA ILE A 54 11.96 -6.78 -5.71
C ILE A 54 10.81 -7.54 -5.06
N PHE A 55 9.61 -6.94 -5.06
CA PHE A 55 8.43 -7.40 -4.31
C PHE A 55 7.34 -8.04 -5.17
N GLY A 56 7.46 -7.95 -6.49
CA GLY A 56 6.54 -8.56 -7.45
C GLY A 56 5.26 -7.75 -7.64
N LYS A 57 4.22 -8.43 -8.13
CA LYS A 57 2.94 -7.80 -8.49
C LYS A 57 1.86 -8.03 -7.43
N ALA A 58 0.62 -7.66 -7.75
CA ALA A 58 -0.54 -7.98 -6.94
C ALA A 58 -0.74 -9.50 -6.79
N LYS A 59 -1.48 -9.89 -5.75
CA LYS A 59 -2.00 -11.25 -5.58
C LYS A 59 -2.74 -11.68 -6.84
N ASP A 60 -2.48 -12.90 -7.31
CA ASP A 60 -3.27 -13.53 -8.36
C ASP A 60 -4.65 -13.90 -7.80
N GLU A 61 -5.69 -13.20 -8.27
CA GLU A 61 -7.07 -13.41 -7.85
C GLU A 61 -7.79 -14.49 -8.68
N GLY A 62 -7.14 -15.08 -9.68
CA GLY A 62 -7.80 -16.02 -10.60
C GLY A 62 -8.41 -17.23 -9.90
N GLY A 63 -7.78 -17.71 -8.82
CA GLY A 63 -8.29 -18.81 -8.01
C GLY A 63 -9.62 -18.53 -7.28
N GLU A 64 -9.97 -17.26 -7.12
CA GLU A 64 -11.25 -16.79 -6.54
C GLU A 64 -12.31 -16.54 -7.62
N ILE A 65 -11.96 -16.63 -8.91
CA ILE A 65 -12.88 -16.46 -10.04
C ILE A 65 -13.36 -17.84 -10.50
N SER A 66 -14.68 -18.01 -10.54
CA SER A 66 -15.32 -19.23 -11.05
C SER A 66 -16.30 -18.91 -12.17
N ILE A 67 -16.29 -19.74 -13.23
CA ILE A 67 -17.14 -19.61 -14.41
C ILE A 67 -18.03 -20.84 -14.53
N SER A 68 -19.33 -20.61 -14.67
CA SER A 68 -20.30 -21.64 -15.06
C SER A 68 -20.90 -21.29 -16.41
N ILE A 69 -20.92 -22.26 -17.33
CA ILE A 69 -21.46 -22.10 -18.67
C ILE A 69 -22.71 -22.98 -18.81
N GLU A 70 -23.84 -22.34 -19.10
CA GLU A 70 -25.09 -23.01 -19.45
C GLU A 70 -25.52 -22.54 -20.85
N ASP A 71 -25.28 -23.40 -21.84
CA ASP A 71 -25.54 -23.15 -23.26
C ASP A 71 -24.81 -21.89 -23.75
N THR A 72 -25.53 -20.77 -23.90
CA THR A 72 -24.98 -19.47 -24.33
C THR A 72 -24.77 -18.49 -23.18
N VAL A 73 -25.15 -18.86 -21.96
CA VAL A 73 -25.05 -18.02 -20.77
C VAL A 73 -23.77 -18.35 -20.03
N VAL A 74 -22.92 -17.34 -19.88
CA VAL A 74 -21.71 -17.41 -19.06
C VAL A 74 -21.98 -16.63 -17.78
N THR A 75 -21.88 -17.31 -16.63
CA THR A 75 -22.01 -16.69 -15.31
C THR A 75 -20.66 -16.75 -14.61
N THR A 76 -20.23 -15.60 -14.11
CA THR A 76 -18.99 -15.45 -13.33
C THR A 76 -19.33 -15.18 -11.88
N THR A 77 -18.66 -15.88 -10.96
CA THR A 77 -18.74 -15.66 -9.52
C THR A 77 -17.35 -15.36 -8.96
N TYR A 78 -17.33 -14.56 -7.89
CA TYR A 78 -16.11 -14.15 -7.19
C TYR A 78 -16.18 -14.64 -5.74
N GLY A 79 -15.07 -15.16 -5.23
CA GLY A 79 -14.94 -15.62 -3.86
C GLY A 79 -14.83 -14.49 -2.83
N ASN A 80 -14.96 -14.86 -1.55
CA ASN A 80 -14.97 -13.90 -0.43
C ASN A 80 -13.60 -13.25 -0.14
N LYS A 81 -12.52 -13.74 -0.75
CA LYS A 81 -11.13 -13.26 -0.54
C LYS A 81 -10.61 -12.44 -1.71
N PHE A 82 -11.49 -12.08 -2.63
CA PHE A 82 -11.16 -11.36 -3.83
C PHE A 82 -10.88 -9.88 -3.50
N GLY A 83 -9.72 -9.39 -3.91
CA GLY A 83 -9.36 -7.98 -3.80
C GLY A 83 -9.07 -7.52 -2.37
N THR A 84 -8.74 -8.42 -1.44
CA THR A 84 -8.50 -8.08 -0.04
C THR A 84 -7.16 -7.36 0.19
N PHE A 85 -6.12 -7.71 -0.59
CA PHE A 85 -4.78 -7.12 -0.46
C PHE A 85 -4.59 -5.96 -1.44
N LYS A 86 -4.24 -4.78 -0.94
CA LYS A 86 -4.17 -3.50 -1.65
C LYS A 86 -2.75 -2.97 -1.83
N MET A 87 -1.75 -3.52 -1.15
CA MET A 87 -0.35 -3.06 -1.17
C MET A 87 0.15 -2.69 -2.57
N TYR A 88 0.08 -3.63 -3.53
CA TYR A 88 0.54 -3.37 -4.90
C TYR A 88 -0.20 -2.19 -5.57
N TYR A 89 -1.53 -2.14 -5.45
CA TYR A 89 -2.33 -1.09 -6.07
C TYR A 89 -2.10 0.27 -5.41
N ALA A 90 -1.90 0.29 -4.09
CA ALA A 90 -1.52 1.49 -3.35
C ALA A 90 -0.17 2.02 -3.83
N MET A 91 0.80 1.14 -4.12
CA MET A 91 2.08 1.55 -4.72
C MET A 91 1.93 2.12 -6.13
N GLN A 92 1.09 1.49 -6.97
CA GLN A 92 0.77 2.03 -8.29
C GLN A 92 0.18 3.43 -8.18
N MET A 93 -0.77 3.63 -7.27
CA MET A 93 -1.38 4.94 -7.04
C MET A 93 -0.38 5.95 -6.48
N TYR A 94 0.45 5.57 -5.52
CA TYR A 94 1.45 6.44 -4.91
C TYR A 94 2.39 7.00 -5.98
N PHE A 95 3.01 6.14 -6.79
CA PHE A 95 3.92 6.58 -7.85
C PHE A 95 3.18 7.30 -9.00
N ALA A 96 1.95 6.90 -9.34
CA ALA A 96 1.15 7.61 -10.35
C ALA A 96 0.76 9.03 -9.92
N ASN A 97 0.69 9.31 -8.62
CA ASN A 97 0.44 10.64 -8.07
C ASN A 97 1.73 11.43 -7.78
N GLY A 98 2.87 11.00 -8.35
CA GLY A 98 4.16 11.69 -8.18
C GLY A 98 4.89 11.35 -6.88
N GLY A 99 4.59 10.19 -6.29
CA GLY A 99 5.32 9.66 -5.15
C GLY A 99 6.82 9.53 -5.43
N GLY A 100 7.63 9.90 -4.44
CA GLY A 100 9.08 9.79 -4.48
C GLY A 100 9.60 8.53 -3.79
N PRO A 101 10.90 8.48 -3.47
CA PRO A 101 11.48 7.47 -2.60
C PRO A 101 10.63 7.12 -1.38
N CYS A 102 10.54 5.82 -1.11
CA CYS A 102 9.79 5.28 0.01
C CYS A 102 10.42 3.98 0.48
N TYR A 103 10.03 3.54 1.67
CA TYR A 103 10.38 2.24 2.21
C TYR A 103 9.26 1.26 1.99
N ILE A 104 9.61 0.02 1.64
CA ILE A 104 8.71 -1.11 1.63
C ILE A 104 9.15 -2.07 2.71
N VAL A 105 8.22 -2.51 3.54
CA VAL A 105 8.44 -3.61 4.49
C VAL A 105 7.44 -4.71 4.17
N SER A 106 7.92 -5.81 3.61
CA SER A 106 7.07 -6.97 3.35
C SER A 106 6.73 -7.67 4.66
N ALA A 107 5.44 -7.74 4.98
CA ALA A 107 4.89 -8.56 6.07
C ALA A 107 4.98 -10.07 5.78
N GLY A 108 5.43 -10.42 4.58
CA GLY A 108 5.57 -11.77 4.06
C GLY A 108 4.82 -11.96 2.76
N LEU A 109 4.77 -13.21 2.33
CA LEU A 109 3.98 -13.61 1.17
C LEU A 109 2.49 -13.60 1.50
N TYR A 110 1.64 -13.44 0.49
CA TYR A 110 0.19 -13.55 0.68
C TYR A 110 -0.18 -14.85 1.43
N PRO A 111 -0.93 -14.77 2.54
CA PRO A 111 -1.35 -15.93 3.30
C PRO A 111 -2.13 -16.92 2.44
N SER A 112 -1.82 -18.22 2.55
CA SER A 112 -2.51 -19.28 1.78
C SER A 112 -3.98 -19.45 2.19
N ASP A 113 -4.31 -19.13 3.44
CA ASP A 113 -5.67 -19.01 3.93
C ASP A 113 -6.34 -17.70 3.48
N GLY A 114 -5.61 -16.79 2.82
CA GLY A 114 -6.07 -15.48 2.38
C GLY A 114 -6.50 -14.54 3.51
N VAL A 115 -6.08 -14.82 4.75
CA VAL A 115 -6.41 -14.01 5.93
C VAL A 115 -5.14 -13.34 6.43
N ALA A 116 -5.15 -12.01 6.45
CA ALA A 116 -4.06 -11.23 7.01
C ALA A 116 -3.97 -11.44 8.53
N LYS A 117 -2.75 -11.35 9.07
CA LYS A 117 -2.47 -11.60 10.50
C LYS A 117 -1.73 -10.41 11.09
N GLN A 118 -2.34 -9.77 12.09
CA GLN A 118 -1.76 -8.61 12.76
C GLN A 118 -0.31 -8.82 13.26
N PRO A 119 0.07 -10.00 13.78
CA PRO A 119 1.45 -10.26 14.18
C PRO A 119 2.49 -10.14 13.05
N ASP A 120 2.12 -10.40 11.78
CA ASP A 120 3.03 -10.22 10.65
C ASP A 120 3.39 -8.73 10.51
N PHE A 121 2.38 -7.85 10.52
CA PHE A 121 2.57 -6.39 10.43
C PHE A 121 3.30 -5.82 11.64
N LYS A 122 3.04 -6.32 12.85
CA LYS A 122 3.77 -5.91 14.05
C LYS A 122 5.25 -6.25 13.93
N THR A 123 5.57 -7.44 13.43
CA THR A 123 6.98 -7.83 13.20
C THR A 123 7.65 -6.90 12.20
N SER A 124 6.96 -6.52 11.13
CA SER A 124 7.46 -5.55 10.14
C SER A 124 7.61 -4.13 10.71
N LEU A 125 6.69 -3.69 11.55
CA LEU A 125 6.75 -2.40 12.24
C LEU A 125 7.96 -2.34 13.20
N ASP A 126 8.27 -3.44 13.89
CA ASP A 126 9.43 -3.55 14.78
C ASP A 126 10.76 -3.52 14.03
N THR A 127 10.80 -3.93 12.76
CA THR A 127 12.01 -3.80 11.94
C THR A 127 12.16 -2.40 11.36
N LEU A 128 11.06 -1.73 11.02
CA LEU A 128 11.05 -0.34 10.57
C LEU A 128 11.56 0.63 11.63
N GLU A 129 11.35 0.33 12.91
CA GLU A 129 11.81 1.13 14.06
C GLU A 129 13.31 1.46 14.01
N LYS A 130 14.09 0.57 13.39
CA LYS A 130 15.56 0.65 13.30
C LYS A 130 16.06 1.57 12.18
N GLU A 131 15.16 2.04 11.31
CA GLU A 131 15.47 2.91 10.18
C GLU A 131 15.15 4.36 10.54
N ASP A 132 16.11 5.27 10.35
CA ASP A 132 15.95 6.69 10.74
C ASP A 132 15.25 7.56 9.67
N GLU A 133 15.25 7.14 8.39
CA GLU A 133 14.69 7.94 7.29
C GLU A 133 13.15 7.99 7.23
N PRO A 134 12.39 6.91 7.52
CA PRO A 134 10.94 6.92 7.40
C PRO A 134 10.27 7.92 8.34
N THR A 135 9.43 8.80 7.78
CA THR A 135 8.66 9.79 8.56
C THR A 135 7.16 9.56 8.51
N LEU A 136 6.67 8.71 7.59
CA LEU A 136 5.27 8.29 7.54
C LEU A 136 5.16 6.77 7.60
N ILE A 137 4.15 6.25 8.30
CA ILE A 137 3.82 4.82 8.32
C ILE A 137 2.46 4.61 7.68
N VAL A 138 2.38 3.69 6.72
CA VAL A 138 1.14 3.36 5.99
C VAL A 138 0.97 1.84 5.94
N PHE A 139 -0.27 1.36 6.15
CA PHE A 139 -0.62 -0.06 6.09
C PHE A 139 -1.70 -0.32 5.04
N PRO A 140 -1.37 -0.38 3.73
CA PRO A 140 -2.37 -0.58 2.68
C PRO A 140 -3.22 -1.85 2.85
N ASP A 141 -2.65 -2.90 3.43
CA ASP A 141 -3.32 -4.17 3.67
C ASP A 141 -4.02 -4.25 5.04
N ALA A 142 -4.11 -3.16 5.81
CA ALA A 142 -4.80 -3.18 7.10
C ALA A 142 -6.27 -3.57 6.96
N GLU A 143 -6.91 -3.28 5.83
CA GLU A 143 -8.28 -3.70 5.53
C GLU A 143 -8.44 -5.22 5.39
N ALA A 144 -7.35 -5.94 5.13
CA ALA A 144 -7.36 -7.40 5.11
C ALA A 144 -7.48 -8.03 6.50
N LEU A 145 -7.28 -7.25 7.57
CA LEU A 145 -7.41 -7.67 8.96
C LEU A 145 -8.85 -7.52 9.44
N ALA A 146 -9.19 -8.23 10.52
CA ALA A 146 -10.37 -7.87 11.30
C ALA A 146 -10.20 -6.43 11.84
N ALA A 147 -11.28 -5.64 11.87
CA ALA A 147 -11.20 -4.23 12.23
C ALA A 147 -10.56 -3.98 13.61
N ALA A 148 -10.84 -4.84 14.60
CA ALA A 148 -10.22 -4.76 15.93
C ALA A 148 -8.70 -4.95 15.88
N ASP A 149 -8.23 -5.92 15.08
CA ASP A 149 -6.81 -6.22 14.92
C ASP A 149 -6.09 -5.10 14.18
N ALA A 150 -6.72 -4.51 13.15
CA ALA A 150 -6.17 -3.35 12.45
C ALA A 150 -6.09 -2.11 13.34
N TYR A 151 -7.10 -1.84 14.18
CA TYR A 151 -7.04 -0.74 15.13
C TYR A 151 -6.01 -0.98 16.23
N GLN A 152 -5.78 -2.23 16.63
CA GLN A 152 -4.66 -2.58 17.50
C GLN A 152 -3.32 -2.34 16.80
N LEU A 153 -3.18 -2.69 15.53
CA LEU A 153 -1.98 -2.40 14.73
C LEU A 153 -1.70 -0.88 14.66
N TYR A 154 -2.73 -0.08 14.40
CA TYR A 154 -2.61 1.37 14.39
C TYR A 154 -2.20 1.94 15.75
N ASN A 155 -2.75 1.41 16.86
CA ASN A 155 -2.30 1.81 18.19
C ASN A 155 -0.79 1.55 18.39
N LEU A 156 -0.29 0.39 17.94
CA LEU A 156 1.15 0.06 18.03
C LEU A 156 2.02 0.99 17.18
N ALA A 157 1.57 1.34 15.98
CA ALA A 157 2.28 2.28 15.11
C ALA A 157 2.28 3.71 15.68
N LEU A 158 1.18 4.12 16.32
CA LEU A 158 1.08 5.41 16.99
C LEU A 158 1.94 5.43 18.27
N ASP A 159 2.00 4.34 19.03
CA ASP A 159 2.90 4.21 20.19
C ASP A 159 4.36 4.40 19.73
N GLN A 160 4.80 3.69 18.67
CA GLN A 160 6.14 3.87 18.10
C GLN A 160 6.40 5.31 17.64
N SER A 161 5.40 5.92 17.00
CA SER A 161 5.51 7.31 16.52
C SER A 161 5.61 8.32 17.67
N GLU A 162 4.92 8.07 18.78
CA GLU A 162 5.03 8.87 20.00
C GLU A 162 6.39 8.72 20.68
N ASP A 163 6.94 7.51 20.70
CA ASP A 163 8.23 7.21 21.31
C ASP A 163 9.39 7.87 20.54
N LEU A 164 9.37 7.78 19.21
CA LEU A 164 10.45 8.25 18.34
C LEU A 164 10.29 9.71 17.92
N LYS A 165 9.06 10.24 17.92
CA LYS A 165 8.71 11.65 17.67
C LYS A 165 9.11 12.19 16.30
N ASP A 166 9.38 11.29 15.36
CA ASP A 166 9.81 11.56 13.99
C ASP A 166 8.90 10.91 12.94
N ARG A 167 7.93 10.09 13.36
CA ARG A 167 6.99 9.37 12.50
C ARG A 167 5.56 9.86 12.67
N PHE A 168 4.77 9.68 11.61
CA PHE A 168 3.34 9.98 11.60
C PHE A 168 2.55 8.88 10.87
N VAL A 169 1.49 8.37 11.48
CA VAL A 169 0.72 7.23 10.95
C VAL A 169 -0.45 7.71 10.10
N ILE A 170 -0.53 7.20 8.87
CA ILE A 170 -1.69 7.39 7.99
C ILE A 170 -2.56 6.15 8.07
N MET A 171 -3.81 6.35 8.48
CA MET A 171 -4.75 5.28 8.79
C MET A 171 -5.99 5.35 7.90
N ASP A 172 -6.59 4.19 7.66
CA ASP A 172 -7.90 4.12 7.02
C ASP A 172 -9.00 3.99 8.07
N VAL A 173 -10.16 4.59 7.78
CA VAL A 173 -11.39 4.31 8.52
C VAL A 173 -11.95 2.96 8.05
N LEU A 174 -11.91 1.96 8.93
CA LEU A 174 -12.45 0.62 8.64
C LEU A 174 -13.92 0.52 9.02
N GLY A 175 -14.75 0.13 8.06
CA GLY A 175 -16.20 0.16 8.21
C GLY A 175 -16.73 1.59 8.09
N ASP A 176 -17.63 1.97 9.01
CA ASP A 176 -18.20 3.32 9.04
C ASP A 176 -17.51 4.23 10.07
N VAL A 177 -17.70 5.54 9.89
CA VAL A 177 -17.09 6.57 10.74
C VAL A 177 -17.53 6.49 12.20
N SER A 178 -18.76 6.03 12.48
CA SER A 178 -19.27 5.91 13.85
C SER A 178 -18.60 4.77 14.61
N THR A 179 -18.41 3.63 13.94
CA THR A 179 -17.65 2.48 14.43
C THR A 179 -16.20 2.87 14.68
N PHE A 180 -15.56 3.57 13.73
CA PHE A 180 -14.20 4.07 13.92
C PHE A 180 -14.06 5.01 15.12
N ARG A 181 -15.01 5.95 15.32
CA ARG A 181 -14.95 6.88 16.47
C ARG A 181 -15.08 6.19 17.83
N THR A 182 -15.67 5.01 17.88
CA THR A 182 -15.94 4.28 19.13
C THR A 182 -14.91 3.18 19.39
N ALA A 183 -14.50 2.47 18.34
CA ALA A 183 -13.64 1.28 18.43
C ALA A 183 -12.25 1.47 17.80
N GLY A 184 -11.99 2.61 17.16
CA GLY A 184 -10.72 2.94 16.52
C GLY A 184 -9.59 3.22 17.50
N PRO A 185 -8.45 3.73 17.00
CA PRO A 185 -7.30 4.09 17.82
C PRO A 185 -7.68 5.07 18.94
N SER A 186 -7.12 4.88 20.12
CA SER A 186 -7.40 5.73 21.30
C SER A 186 -6.19 6.57 21.71
N SER A 187 -6.35 7.49 22.66
CA SER A 187 -5.28 8.35 23.20
C SER A 187 -4.13 7.62 23.88
N GLY A 188 -4.26 6.31 24.11
CA GLY A 188 -3.24 5.52 24.79
C GLY A 188 -3.03 5.93 26.26
N PRO A 189 -2.07 5.30 26.95
CA PRO A 189 -1.77 5.59 28.36
C PRO A 189 -1.22 7.00 28.59
N SER A 190 -0.52 7.58 27.60
CA SER A 190 0.04 8.93 27.67
C SER A 190 -1.02 10.03 27.53
N GLY A 191 -2.15 9.73 26.87
CA GLY A 191 -3.16 10.70 26.48
C GLY A 191 -2.83 11.46 25.18
N GLU A 192 -1.63 11.27 24.63
CA GLU A 192 -1.06 12.13 23.58
C GLU A 192 -0.89 11.40 22.24
N ARG A 193 -1.06 10.06 22.23
CA ARG A 193 -0.83 9.19 21.09
C ARG A 193 -1.51 9.62 19.78
N LEU A 194 -2.73 10.15 19.88
CA LEU A 194 -3.51 10.57 18.70
C LEU A 194 -2.92 11.78 17.96
N LYS A 195 -1.92 12.46 18.55
CA LYS A 195 -1.19 13.55 17.87
C LYS A 195 -0.29 13.06 16.73
N TYR A 196 0.01 11.77 16.70
CA TYR A 196 0.97 11.17 15.77
C TYR A 196 0.32 10.42 14.60
N GLY A 197 -0.96 10.69 14.29
CA GLY A 197 -1.56 10.12 13.09
C GLY A 197 -2.83 10.82 12.63
N ALA A 198 -3.26 10.45 11.42
CA ALA A 198 -4.49 10.93 10.80
C ALA A 198 -5.22 9.78 10.11
N ALA A 199 -6.54 9.75 10.25
CA ALA A 199 -7.40 8.77 9.58
C ALA A 199 -8.15 9.41 8.40
N TYR A 200 -8.19 8.71 7.27
CA TYR A 200 -8.80 9.19 6.04
C TYR A 200 -10.04 8.36 5.65
N HIS A 201 -11.03 9.07 5.12
CA HIS A 201 -12.30 8.56 4.60
C HIS A 201 -12.85 9.61 3.61
N PRO A 202 -13.62 9.23 2.57
CA PRO A 202 -13.97 7.86 2.17
C PRO A 202 -12.85 7.15 1.40
N LYS A 203 -13.03 5.85 1.17
CA LYS A 203 -12.17 5.06 0.28
C LYS A 203 -12.32 5.50 -1.17
N LEU A 204 -11.26 5.31 -1.94
CA LEU A 204 -11.23 5.68 -3.35
C LEU A 204 -11.71 4.51 -4.22
N GLU A 205 -12.62 4.80 -5.14
CA GLU A 205 -12.89 3.94 -6.28
C GLU A 205 -11.91 4.27 -7.40
N THR A 206 -11.24 3.26 -7.94
CA THR A 206 -10.16 3.45 -8.92
C THR A 206 -10.48 2.72 -10.22
N VAL A 207 -9.79 3.11 -11.28
CA VAL A 207 -9.84 2.42 -12.58
C VAL A 207 -8.88 1.22 -12.67
N LEU A 208 -8.16 0.91 -11.58
CA LEU A 208 -7.23 -0.21 -11.54
C LEU A 208 -8.01 -1.53 -11.57
N SER A 209 -7.58 -2.44 -12.43
CA SER A 209 -8.16 -3.77 -12.53
C SER A 209 -7.41 -4.74 -11.63
N TYR A 210 -8.14 -5.66 -11.01
CA TYR A 210 -7.53 -6.73 -10.23
C TYR A 210 -6.71 -7.66 -11.12
N SER A 211 -5.53 -8.03 -10.65
CA SER A 211 -4.63 -8.96 -11.33
C SER A 211 -5.13 -10.39 -11.18
N PHE A 212 -5.20 -11.12 -12.28
CA PHE A 212 -5.36 -12.56 -12.29
C PHE A 212 -4.64 -13.17 -13.49
N GLU A 213 -4.29 -14.45 -13.38
CA GLU A 213 -3.81 -15.23 -14.52
C GLU A 213 -4.95 -16.08 -15.09
N ASP A 214 -5.10 -16.11 -16.43
CA ASP A 214 -6.17 -16.88 -17.11
C ASP A 214 -6.16 -18.36 -16.70
N LYS A 215 -4.96 -18.93 -16.51
CA LYS A 215 -4.80 -20.34 -16.09
C LYS A 215 -5.30 -20.62 -14.68
N SER A 216 -5.45 -19.59 -13.84
CA SER A 216 -5.90 -19.70 -12.45
C SER A 216 -7.43 -19.65 -12.34
N VAL A 217 -8.13 -19.16 -13.37
CA VAL A 217 -9.60 -19.09 -13.42
C VAL A 217 -10.20 -20.47 -13.60
N LYS A 218 -11.17 -20.83 -12.75
CA LYS A 218 -11.80 -22.16 -12.75
C LYS A 218 -13.11 -22.18 -13.52
N ILE A 219 -13.26 -23.12 -14.46
CA ILE A 219 -14.57 -23.47 -15.03
C ILE A 219 -15.18 -24.55 -14.14
N THR A 220 -16.25 -24.21 -13.41
CA THR A 220 -16.88 -25.10 -12.42
C THR A 220 -18.01 -25.94 -13.01
N SER A 221 -18.65 -25.47 -14.08
CA SER A 221 -19.63 -26.26 -14.84
C SER A 221 -19.66 -25.88 -16.31
N TYR A 222 -19.94 -26.86 -17.16
CA TYR A 222 -20.16 -26.70 -18.59
C TYR A 222 -21.31 -27.61 -19.02
N LYS A 223 -22.43 -27.01 -19.43
CA LYS A 223 -23.62 -27.71 -19.95
C LYS A 223 -24.02 -27.08 -21.27
N VAL A 224 -24.39 -27.90 -22.24
CA VAL A 224 -24.84 -27.46 -23.58
C VAL A 224 -26.13 -28.18 -23.89
N LYS A 225 -27.08 -27.48 -24.50
CA LYS A 225 -28.34 -28.10 -24.90
C LYS A 225 -28.09 -29.19 -25.92
N ASN A 226 -28.78 -30.32 -25.76
CA ASN A 226 -28.84 -31.36 -26.78
C ASN A 226 -29.73 -30.93 -27.97
N GLU A 227 -29.81 -31.77 -29.01
CA GLU A 227 -30.61 -31.52 -30.22
C GLU A 227 -32.11 -31.32 -29.94
N SER A 228 -32.60 -31.75 -28.77
CA SER A 228 -33.98 -31.57 -28.30
C SER A 228 -34.18 -30.29 -27.48
N GLY A 229 -33.16 -29.44 -27.34
CA GLY A 229 -33.21 -28.18 -26.60
C GLY A 229 -33.15 -28.32 -25.07
N VAL A 230 -32.78 -29.49 -24.55
CA VAL A 230 -32.67 -29.77 -23.11
C VAL A 230 -31.21 -29.61 -22.65
N LEU A 231 -30.99 -28.87 -21.56
CA LEU A 231 -29.69 -28.63 -20.91
C LEU A 231 -29.06 -29.89 -20.31
#